data_AF-A0A9D8MGC4-F1
#
_entry.id   AF-A0A9D8MGC4-F1
#
_cell.length_a   1.000
_cell.length_b   1.000
_cell.length_c   1.000
_cell.angle_alpha   90.00
_cell.angle_beta   90.00
_cell.angle_gamma   90.00
#
_symmetry.space_group_name_H-M   'P 1'
#
loop_
_entity.id
_entity.type
_entity.pdbx_description
1 polymer ?
#
loop_
_entity_poly.entity_id
_entity_poly.type
_entity_poly.pdbx_seq_one_letter_code
_entity_poly.pdbx_strand_id
1 'polypeptide(L)'
;MIELSENTILILDPEGRTAPFDPELLRVRLADALSVSGLPDPSLASDIALAVDFALRERLRSLPGILRSADVEILAGRILSDLGLEGAVRAFRRTAPAGTVSFVVEIQRIRDFLESQFPGSGVDLDRAAKKVFHTLQSIGAEAAKPALVTELARHFLLSSQEKGGKALPDPVFARIPSPCTLSPDEILRHLQDPDARKAVRERIVSIRAIDLRIFPVLRFDLRLTGLADGLPEGPLTELSLAPALYRTADIMDALALAADAACSAVGHETDTPLKTALHLGDASVFTHDFMGCVSEKEIQACAASLAGILRSALARVPIRVTCQ
;
A
#
# COMPACT_ATOMS: atom_id res chain seq x y z
N MET A 1 41.32 -8.44 -23.10
CA MET A 1 40.29 -9.07 -23.95
C MET A 1 39.95 -10.38 -23.28
N ILE A 2 38.86 -10.44 -22.52
CA ILE A 2 38.44 -11.63 -21.78
C ILE A 2 37.11 -12.06 -22.38
N GLU A 3 37.06 -13.31 -22.80
CA GLU A 3 35.97 -13.96 -23.52
C GLU A 3 34.72 -14.04 -22.61
N LEU A 4 33.66 -13.32 -22.98
CA LEU A 4 32.41 -13.18 -22.21
C LEU A 4 31.33 -14.21 -22.59
N SER A 5 31.71 -15.36 -23.15
CA SER A 5 30.73 -16.25 -23.82
C SER A 5 30.22 -17.41 -22.96
N GLU A 6 30.78 -17.69 -21.78
CA GLU A 6 30.49 -18.92 -21.04
C GLU A 6 29.64 -18.76 -19.75
N ASN A 7 29.23 -17.53 -19.40
CA ASN A 7 28.62 -17.26 -18.08
C ASN A 7 27.30 -16.48 -18.14
N THR A 8 26.48 -16.75 -19.16
CA THR A 8 25.15 -16.12 -19.26
C THR A 8 24.18 -16.79 -18.30
N ILE A 9 23.74 -16.06 -17.27
CA ILE A 9 22.68 -16.52 -16.37
C ILE A 9 21.36 -16.46 -17.13
N LEU A 10 20.64 -17.58 -17.17
CA LEU A 10 19.33 -17.65 -17.82
C LEU A 10 18.23 -17.51 -16.77
N ILE A 11 17.30 -16.61 -17.03
CA ILE A 11 16.15 -16.32 -16.17
C ILE A 11 14.88 -16.71 -16.90
N LEU A 12 14.01 -17.45 -16.20
CA LEU A 12 12.66 -17.73 -16.64
C LEU A 12 11.76 -16.53 -16.31
N ASP A 13 11.28 -15.87 -17.35
CA ASP A 13 10.30 -14.80 -17.27
C ASP A 13 8.91 -15.31 -16.89
N PRO A 14 8.02 -14.44 -16.37
CA PRO A 14 6.65 -14.81 -16.00
C PRO A 14 5.84 -15.42 -17.14
N GLU A 15 6.17 -15.10 -18.38
CA GLU A 15 5.55 -15.62 -19.60
C GLU A 15 6.12 -16.99 -20.04
N GLY A 16 7.00 -17.58 -19.23
CA GLY A 16 7.64 -18.88 -19.51
C GLY A 16 8.73 -18.81 -20.57
N ARG A 17 9.20 -17.60 -20.91
CA ARG A 17 10.32 -17.39 -21.83
C ARG A 17 11.61 -17.36 -21.05
N THR A 18 12.68 -17.90 -21.62
CA THR A 18 14.00 -17.83 -21.02
C THR A 18 14.76 -16.68 -21.65
N ALA A 19 15.15 -15.71 -20.83
CA ALA A 19 15.94 -14.55 -21.24
C ALA A 19 17.27 -14.52 -20.49
N PRO A 20 18.34 -13.98 -21.10
CA PRO A 20 19.59 -13.74 -20.38
C PRO A 20 19.38 -12.66 -19.31
N PHE A 21 19.94 -12.88 -18.13
CA PHE A 21 20.02 -11.85 -17.10
C PHE A 21 20.85 -10.67 -17.59
N ASP A 22 20.27 -9.48 -17.53
CA ASP A 22 20.94 -8.24 -17.86
C ASP A 22 21.20 -7.42 -16.57
N PRO A 23 22.45 -7.35 -16.08
CA PRO A 23 22.80 -6.58 -14.90
C PRO A 23 22.67 -5.07 -15.14
N GLU A 24 22.79 -4.58 -16.38
CA GLU A 24 22.59 -3.15 -16.69
C GLU A 24 21.13 -2.76 -16.58
N LEU A 25 20.20 -3.61 -17.02
CA LEU A 25 18.77 -3.40 -16.85
C LEU A 25 18.38 -3.35 -15.36
N LEU A 26 18.97 -4.22 -14.54
CA LEU A 26 18.79 -4.19 -13.08
C LEU A 26 19.36 -2.91 -12.47
N ARG A 27 20.56 -2.49 -12.87
CA ARG A 27 21.22 -1.26 -12.39
C ARG A 27 20.36 -0.03 -12.66
N VAL A 28 19.80 0.11 -13.86
CA VAL A 28 18.92 1.23 -14.22
C VAL A 28 17.69 1.25 -13.32
N ARG A 29 17.04 0.09 -13.12
CA ARG A 29 15.86 -0.01 -12.24
C ARG A 29 16.17 0.30 -10.77
N LEU A 30 17.34 -0.10 -10.28
CA LEU A 30 17.81 0.23 -8.93
C LEU A 30 18.10 1.72 -8.80
N ALA A 31 18.72 2.34 -9.80
CA ALA A 31 18.99 3.78 -9.81
C ALA A 31 17.69 4.60 -9.77
N ASP A 32 16.67 4.18 -10.53
CA ASP A 32 15.34 4.80 -10.50
C ASP A 32 14.68 4.64 -9.12
N ALA A 33 14.74 3.44 -8.53
CA ALA A 33 14.17 3.17 -7.21
C ALA A 33 14.85 3.97 -6.09
N LEU A 34 16.17 4.09 -6.16
CA LEU A 34 16.99 4.88 -5.24
C LEU A 34 16.66 6.37 -5.37
N SER A 35 16.52 6.88 -6.60
CA SER A 35 16.12 8.26 -6.88
C SER A 35 14.73 8.59 -6.32
N VAL A 36 13.74 7.72 -6.53
CA VAL A 36 12.38 7.88 -5.99
C VAL A 36 12.35 7.83 -4.46
N SER A 37 13.30 7.12 -3.85
CA SER A 37 13.42 7.02 -2.39
C SER A 37 14.13 8.22 -1.73
N GLY A 38 14.63 9.18 -2.53
CA GLY A 38 15.35 10.37 -2.04
C GLY A 38 16.85 10.16 -1.84
N LEU A 39 17.42 9.08 -2.38
CA LEU A 39 18.85 8.75 -2.32
C LEU A 39 19.38 8.47 -3.73
N PRO A 40 19.56 9.48 -4.59
CA PRO A 40 20.09 9.29 -5.94
C PRO A 40 21.61 9.01 -5.89
N ASP A 41 22.00 7.77 -5.63
CA ASP A 41 23.39 7.30 -5.71
C ASP A 41 23.56 6.25 -6.82
N PRO A 42 24.13 6.64 -7.99
CA PRO A 42 24.33 5.72 -9.10
C PRO A 42 25.43 4.69 -8.85
N SER A 43 26.37 4.96 -7.93
CA SER A 43 27.44 4.02 -7.58
C SER A 43 26.90 2.87 -6.75
N LEU A 44 26.03 3.18 -5.80
CA LEU A 44 25.32 2.19 -4.99
C LEU A 44 24.41 1.27 -5.83
N ALA A 45 23.73 1.81 -6.85
CA ALA A 45 22.94 1.00 -7.78
C ALA A 45 23.80 -0.02 -8.54
N SER A 46 25.03 0.36 -8.91
CA SER A 46 26.00 -0.50 -9.58
C SER A 46 26.52 -1.60 -8.65
N ASP A 47 26.86 -1.24 -7.41
CA ASP A 47 27.37 -2.19 -6.42
C ASP A 47 26.33 -3.25 -6.04
N ILE A 48 25.06 -2.84 -5.91
CA ILE A 48 23.95 -3.76 -5.64
C ILE A 48 23.70 -4.68 -6.84
N ALA A 49 23.71 -4.16 -8.07
CA ALA A 49 23.53 -4.99 -9.27
C ALA A 49 24.63 -6.06 -9.40
N LEU A 50 25.88 -5.70 -9.10
CA LEU A 50 27.01 -6.63 -9.06
C LEU A 50 26.88 -7.67 -7.94
N ALA A 51 26.42 -7.27 -6.75
CA ALA A 51 26.16 -8.18 -5.64
C ALA A 51 25.06 -9.20 -5.97
N VAL A 52 24.01 -8.77 -6.69
CA VAL A 52 22.94 -9.65 -7.17
C VAL A 52 23.47 -10.63 -8.21
N ASP A 53 24.23 -10.17 -9.21
CA ASP A 53 24.86 -11.04 -10.22
C ASP A 53 25.73 -12.12 -9.56
N PHE A 54 26.59 -11.72 -8.62
CA PHE A 54 27.46 -12.62 -7.89
C PHE A 54 26.68 -13.68 -7.10
N ALA A 55 25.63 -13.27 -6.37
CA ALA A 55 24.81 -14.17 -5.58
C ALA A 55 24.00 -15.17 -6.44
N LEU A 56 23.53 -14.75 -7.61
CA LEU A 56 22.84 -15.64 -8.56
C LEU A 56 23.80 -16.71 -9.13
N ARG A 57 25.04 -16.33 -9.44
CA ARG A 57 26.08 -17.28 -9.89
C ARG A 57 26.43 -18.30 -8.81
N GLU A 58 26.59 -17.84 -7.56
CA GLU A 58 26.93 -18.72 -6.45
C GLU A 58 25.78 -19.70 -6.13
N ARG A 59 24.54 -19.23 -6.28
CA ARG A 59 23.35 -20.09 -6.17
C ARG A 59 23.31 -21.16 -7.28
N LEU A 60 23.60 -20.80 -8.52
CA LEU A 60 23.66 -21.77 -9.64
C LEU A 60 24.78 -22.80 -9.49
N ARG A 61 25.91 -22.41 -8.89
CA ARG A 61 27.03 -23.32 -8.58
C ARG A 61 26.69 -24.32 -7.48
N SER A 62 25.95 -23.88 -6.47
CA SER A 62 25.60 -24.70 -5.30
C SER A 62 24.36 -25.58 -5.53
N LEU A 63 23.39 -25.11 -6.31
CA LEU A 63 22.15 -25.82 -6.64
C LEU A 63 21.80 -25.56 -8.11
N PRO A 64 22.06 -26.53 -9.02
CA PRO A 64 21.66 -26.40 -10.42
C PRO A 64 20.13 -26.40 -10.50
N GLY A 65 19.55 -25.26 -10.89
CA GLY A 65 18.11 -25.05 -10.96
C GLY A 65 17.75 -23.87 -11.84
N ILE A 66 16.47 -23.77 -12.21
CA ILE A 66 15.97 -22.67 -13.04
C ILE A 66 15.81 -21.44 -12.15
N LEU A 67 16.52 -20.36 -12.48
CA LEU A 67 16.32 -19.06 -11.85
C LEU A 67 15.11 -18.38 -12.46
N ARG A 68 14.22 -17.85 -11.62
CA ARG A 68 13.04 -17.10 -12.03
C ARG A 68 13.32 -15.61 -11.91
N SER A 69 12.61 -14.79 -12.68
CA SER A 69 12.66 -13.33 -12.53
C SER A 69 12.38 -12.88 -11.09
N ALA A 70 11.47 -13.58 -10.39
CA ALA A 70 11.18 -13.37 -8.98
C ALA A 70 12.39 -13.59 -8.04
N ASP A 71 13.31 -14.50 -8.37
CA ASP A 71 14.51 -14.73 -7.56
C ASP A 71 15.42 -13.49 -7.57
N VAL A 72 15.53 -12.80 -8.70
CA VAL A 72 16.28 -11.55 -8.83
C VAL A 72 15.64 -10.44 -7.99
N GLU A 73 14.31 -10.31 -8.07
CA GLU A 73 13.57 -9.31 -7.31
C GLU A 73 13.68 -9.53 -5.79
N ILE A 74 13.59 -10.78 -5.34
CA ILE A 74 13.73 -11.14 -3.92
C ILE A 74 15.14 -10.82 -3.44
N LEU A 75 16.16 -11.14 -4.23
CA LEU A 75 17.55 -10.99 -3.83
C LEU A 75 17.99 -9.52 -3.83
N ALA A 76 17.60 -8.76 -4.84
CA ALA A 76 17.80 -7.30 -4.87
C ALA A 76 17.05 -6.60 -3.73
N GLY A 77 15.80 -6.99 -3.48
CA GLY A 77 15.00 -6.47 -2.38
C GLY A 77 15.58 -6.79 -1.00
N ARG A 78 16.19 -7.97 -0.83
CA ARG A 78 16.88 -8.36 0.41
C ARG A 78 18.13 -7.52 0.63
N ILE A 79 18.99 -7.36 -0.37
CA ILE A 79 20.20 -6.52 -0.26
C ILE A 79 19.83 -5.08 0.08
N LEU A 80 18.79 -4.52 -0.56
CA LEU A 80 18.30 -3.17 -0.23
C LEU A 80 17.77 -3.06 1.22
N SER A 81 17.09 -4.09 1.73
CA SER A 81 16.60 -4.13 3.11
C SER A 81 17.73 -4.31 4.13
N ASP A 82 18.73 -5.14 3.82
CA ASP A 82 19.93 -5.33 4.64
C ASP A 82 20.75 -4.03 4.76
N LEU A 83 20.68 -3.15 3.75
CA LEU A 83 21.25 -1.80 3.75
C LEU A 83 20.37 -0.74 4.45
N GLY A 84 19.20 -1.12 4.97
CA GLY A 84 18.26 -0.21 5.64
C GLY A 84 17.46 0.70 4.69
N LEU A 85 17.46 0.42 3.39
CA LEU A 85 16.87 1.28 2.35
C LEU A 85 15.41 0.89 2.05
N GLU A 86 14.56 0.90 3.09
CA GLU A 86 13.15 0.50 3.00
C GLU A 86 12.31 1.35 2.03
N GLY A 87 12.72 2.61 1.81
CA GLY A 87 12.14 3.47 0.78
C GLY A 87 12.42 2.96 -0.64
N ALA A 88 13.67 2.55 -0.89
CA ALA A 88 14.12 2.01 -2.16
C ALA A 88 13.53 0.61 -2.43
N VAL A 89 13.37 -0.23 -1.41
CA VAL A 89 12.67 -1.54 -1.54
C VAL A 89 11.24 -1.35 -2.05
N ARG A 90 10.50 -0.38 -1.50
CA ARG A 90 9.13 -0.09 -1.93
C ARG A 90 9.07 0.49 -3.33
N ALA A 91 10.01 1.35 -3.70
CA ALA A 91 10.10 1.91 -5.04
C ALA A 91 10.49 0.85 -6.08
N PHE A 92 11.47 0.01 -5.76
CA PHE A 92 11.96 -1.07 -6.61
C PHE A 92 10.88 -2.13 -6.88
N ARG A 93 10.08 -2.50 -5.86
CA ARG A 93 8.94 -3.41 -6.03
C ARG A 93 7.84 -2.84 -6.93
N ARG A 94 7.73 -1.52 -7.08
CA ARG A 94 6.77 -0.87 -7.99
C ARG A 94 7.28 -0.83 -9.43
N THR A 95 8.60 -0.88 -9.62
CA THR A 95 9.25 -0.93 -10.94
C THR A 95 9.54 -2.37 -11.38
N ALA A 96 9.16 -3.37 -10.58
CA ALA A 96 9.16 -4.77 -10.99
C ALA A 96 8.35 -4.92 -12.28
N PRO A 97 8.87 -5.63 -13.30
CA PRO A 97 8.09 -5.91 -14.50
C PRO A 97 6.80 -6.56 -14.02
N ALA A 98 5.68 -5.90 -14.33
CA ALA A 98 4.36 -6.38 -13.99
C ALA A 98 4.06 -7.62 -14.84
N GLY A 99 4.71 -8.73 -14.51
CA GLY A 99 4.23 -10.06 -14.83
C GLY A 99 2.92 -10.21 -14.11
N THR A 100 1.82 -9.87 -14.79
CA THR A 100 0.48 -10.13 -14.31
C THR A 100 0.32 -11.64 -14.38
N VAL A 101 0.85 -12.35 -13.39
CA VAL A 101 0.68 -13.80 -13.29
C VAL A 101 -0.80 -14.00 -13.00
N SER A 102 -1.55 -14.20 -14.08
CA SER A 102 -2.90 -14.70 -14.04
C SER A 102 -2.81 -16.18 -14.36
N PHE A 103 -3.20 -16.97 -13.39
CA PHE A 103 -3.28 -18.40 -13.44
C PHE A 103 -4.52 -18.75 -14.27
N VAL A 104 -4.35 -19.38 -15.43
CA VAL A 104 -5.47 -19.91 -16.23
C VAL A 104 -6.22 -20.93 -15.38
N VAL A 105 -7.52 -20.74 -15.18
CA VAL A 105 -8.35 -21.55 -14.29
C VAL A 105 -8.53 -22.95 -14.88
N GLU A 106 -7.55 -23.81 -14.62
CA GLU A 106 -7.51 -25.20 -15.04
C GLU A 106 -7.19 -26.08 -13.81
N ILE A 107 -8.00 -27.11 -13.58
CA ILE A 107 -7.95 -27.90 -12.35
C ILE A 107 -6.58 -28.55 -12.10
N GLN A 108 -5.92 -29.03 -13.16
CA GLN A 108 -4.60 -29.67 -13.04
C GLN A 108 -3.53 -28.67 -12.63
N ARG A 109 -3.53 -27.49 -13.24
CA ARG A 109 -2.61 -26.42 -12.86
C ARG A 109 -2.85 -25.96 -11.41
N ILE A 110 -4.11 -25.97 -10.93
CA ILE A 110 -4.44 -25.48 -9.57
C ILE A 110 -3.86 -26.47 -8.59
N ARG A 111 -4.03 -27.76 -8.86
CA ARG A 111 -3.43 -28.83 -8.09
C ARG A 111 -1.91 -28.71 -8.05
N ASP A 112 -1.24 -28.63 -9.20
CA ASP A 112 0.23 -28.54 -9.28
C ASP A 112 0.75 -27.30 -8.52
N PHE A 113 0.05 -26.17 -8.66
CA PHE A 113 0.35 -24.96 -7.91
C PHE A 113 0.19 -25.17 -6.41
N LEU A 114 -0.92 -25.75 -5.95
CA LEU A 114 -1.16 -25.98 -4.53
C LEU A 114 -0.21 -27.04 -3.94
N GLU A 115 0.20 -28.05 -4.71
CA GLU A 115 1.21 -29.03 -4.29
C GLU A 115 2.56 -28.34 -4.06
N SER A 116 2.92 -27.35 -4.89
CA SER A 116 4.13 -26.54 -4.71
C SER A 116 4.08 -25.64 -3.47
N GLN A 117 2.88 -25.20 -3.07
CA GLN A 117 2.69 -24.27 -1.95
C GLN A 117 2.45 -24.98 -0.61
N PHE A 118 1.90 -26.19 -0.62
CA PHE A 118 1.51 -26.96 0.56
C PHE A 118 2.06 -28.41 0.52
N PRO A 119 3.39 -28.60 0.52
CA PRO A 119 3.98 -29.93 0.52
C PRO A 119 3.57 -30.72 1.77
N GLY A 120 2.98 -31.91 1.58
CA GLY A 120 2.63 -32.85 2.66
C GLY A 120 1.13 -33.02 2.96
N SER A 121 0.22 -32.30 2.30
CA SER A 121 -1.24 -32.36 2.59
C SER A 121 -2.06 -33.25 1.64
N GLY A 122 -1.45 -34.32 1.11
CA GLY A 122 -1.85 -35.04 -0.12
C GLY A 122 -3.36 -35.30 -0.36
N VAL A 123 -4.12 -35.79 0.62
CA VAL A 123 -5.53 -36.19 0.40
C VAL A 123 -6.51 -35.00 0.46
N ASP A 124 -6.19 -33.96 1.24
CA ASP A 124 -7.03 -32.76 1.37
C ASP A 124 -6.80 -31.75 0.24
N LEU A 125 -5.64 -31.86 -0.41
CA LEU A 125 -5.17 -30.96 -1.47
C LEU A 125 -5.98 -31.11 -2.77
N ASP A 126 -6.31 -32.34 -3.17
CA ASP A 126 -7.16 -32.62 -4.34
C ASP A 126 -8.60 -32.13 -4.14
N ARG A 127 -9.11 -32.22 -2.90
CA ARG A 127 -10.43 -31.72 -2.54
C ARG A 127 -10.46 -30.19 -2.52
N ALA A 128 -9.40 -29.57 -1.99
CA ALA A 128 -9.24 -28.12 -2.01
C ALA A 128 -9.13 -27.60 -3.44
N ALA A 129 -8.31 -28.21 -4.29
CA ALA A 129 -8.16 -27.84 -5.70
C ALA A 129 -9.50 -27.85 -6.46
N LYS A 130 -10.34 -28.89 -6.27
CA LYS A 130 -11.69 -28.96 -6.85
C LYS A 130 -12.61 -27.83 -6.38
N LYS A 131 -12.60 -27.50 -5.08
CA LYS A 131 -13.43 -26.42 -4.53
C LYS A 131 -12.96 -25.03 -5.01
N VAL A 132 -11.65 -24.81 -5.07
CA VAL A 132 -11.07 -23.58 -5.62
C VAL A 132 -11.46 -23.42 -7.09
N PHE A 133 -11.32 -24.49 -7.89
CA PHE A 133 -11.71 -24.50 -9.30
C PHE A 133 -13.19 -24.16 -9.50
N HIS A 134 -14.11 -24.84 -8.79
CA HIS A 134 -15.54 -24.55 -8.90
C HIS A 134 -15.92 -23.14 -8.43
N THR A 135 -15.23 -22.62 -7.41
CA THR A 135 -15.46 -21.24 -6.95
C THR A 135 -15.06 -20.24 -8.02
N LEU A 136 -13.88 -20.43 -8.64
CA LEU A 136 -13.39 -19.58 -9.73
C LEU A 136 -14.29 -19.68 -10.98
N GLN A 137 -14.82 -20.86 -11.30
CA GLN A 137 -15.81 -21.01 -12.37
C GLN A 137 -17.15 -20.33 -12.05
N SER A 138 -17.63 -20.41 -10.80
CA SER A 138 -18.91 -19.81 -10.42
C SER A 138 -18.94 -18.28 -10.51
N ILE A 139 -17.77 -17.65 -10.41
CA ILE A 139 -17.60 -16.21 -10.59
C ILE A 139 -17.23 -15.82 -12.03
N GLY A 140 -17.22 -16.78 -12.97
CA GLY A 140 -16.87 -16.55 -14.37
C GLY A 140 -15.41 -16.19 -14.61
N ALA A 141 -14.50 -16.54 -13.69
CA ALA A 141 -13.08 -16.22 -13.84
C ALA A 141 -12.39 -17.25 -14.75
N GLU A 142 -11.92 -16.79 -15.92
CA GLU A 142 -11.08 -17.58 -16.83
C GLU A 142 -9.60 -17.59 -16.40
N ALA A 143 -9.19 -16.58 -15.64
CA ALA A 143 -7.87 -16.47 -15.03
C ALA A 143 -7.95 -15.85 -13.62
N ALA A 144 -7.08 -16.30 -12.71
CA ALA A 144 -7.06 -15.86 -11.31
C ALA A 144 -5.65 -15.48 -10.85
N LYS A 145 -5.50 -14.53 -9.93
CA LYS A 145 -4.17 -14.23 -9.37
C LYS A 145 -3.74 -15.37 -8.41
N PRO A 146 -2.47 -15.81 -8.40
CA PRO A 146 -1.97 -16.85 -7.50
C PRO A 146 -2.30 -16.59 -6.02
N ALA A 147 -2.24 -15.33 -5.57
CA ALA A 147 -2.61 -14.95 -4.21
C ALA A 147 -4.07 -15.35 -3.88
N LEU A 148 -5.01 -15.13 -4.79
CA LEU A 148 -6.42 -15.50 -4.61
C LEU A 148 -6.59 -17.02 -4.56
N VAL A 149 -5.88 -17.76 -5.43
CA VAL A 149 -5.90 -19.22 -5.46
C VAL A 149 -5.39 -19.80 -4.14
N THR A 150 -4.30 -19.24 -3.60
CA THR A 150 -3.72 -19.65 -2.32
C THR A 150 -4.66 -19.37 -1.14
N GLU A 151 -5.31 -18.20 -1.09
CA GLU A 151 -6.25 -17.88 0.00
C GLU A 151 -7.48 -18.77 -0.01
N LEU A 152 -8.06 -19.02 -1.20
CA LEU A 152 -9.20 -19.93 -1.33
C LEU A 152 -8.81 -21.36 -0.91
N ALA A 153 -7.61 -21.81 -1.27
CA ALA A 153 -7.11 -23.11 -0.87
C ALA A 153 -6.93 -23.22 0.65
N ARG A 154 -6.37 -22.20 1.32
CA ARG A 154 -6.26 -22.18 2.79
C ARG A 154 -7.63 -22.27 3.45
N HIS A 155 -8.61 -21.51 2.96
CA HIS A 155 -9.98 -21.55 3.46
C HIS A 155 -10.60 -22.95 3.36
N PHE A 156 -10.39 -23.65 2.24
CA PHE A 156 -10.95 -24.99 2.04
C PHE A 156 -10.20 -26.13 2.76
N LEU A 157 -8.90 -25.95 3.01
CA LEU A 157 -8.10 -26.88 3.80
C LEU A 157 -8.45 -26.78 5.30
N LEU A 158 -8.59 -25.55 5.82
CA LEU A 158 -9.00 -25.30 7.22
C LEU A 158 -10.40 -25.87 7.52
N SER A 159 -11.37 -25.61 6.64
CA SER A 159 -12.75 -26.11 6.80
C SER A 159 -12.93 -27.63 6.60
N SER A 160 -11.90 -28.35 6.12
CA SER A 160 -11.95 -29.80 5.95
C SER A 160 -11.47 -30.55 7.20
N GLN A 161 -10.65 -29.92 8.05
CA GLN A 161 -10.20 -30.50 9.32
C GLN A 161 -11.25 -30.47 10.43
N GLU A 162 -12.33 -29.69 10.27
CA GLU A 162 -13.37 -29.50 11.29
C GLU A 162 -14.51 -30.54 11.24
N LYS A 163 -14.50 -31.50 10.30
CA LYS A 163 -15.66 -32.41 10.06
C LYS A 163 -15.62 -33.77 10.77
N GLY A 164 -14.78 -33.95 11.79
CA GLY A 164 -14.56 -35.26 12.44
C GLY A 164 -15.18 -35.48 13.82
N GLY A 165 -15.71 -34.48 14.52
CA GLY A 165 -16.15 -34.69 15.91
C GLY A 165 -17.16 -33.64 16.36
N LYS A 166 -18.20 -34.12 17.05
CA LYS A 166 -19.25 -33.40 17.79
C LYS A 166 -19.16 -31.88 17.69
N ALA A 167 -20.23 -31.26 17.19
CA ALA A 167 -20.47 -29.82 17.22
C ALA A 167 -19.96 -29.22 18.54
N LEU A 168 -18.74 -28.70 18.48
CA LEU A 168 -18.20 -27.80 19.47
C LEU A 168 -18.83 -26.44 19.17
N PRO A 169 -19.09 -25.62 20.21
CA PRO A 169 -19.62 -24.27 20.00
C PRO A 169 -18.72 -23.57 18.99
N ASP A 170 -19.32 -22.73 18.14
CA ASP A 170 -18.65 -21.90 17.13
C ASP A 170 -17.23 -21.59 17.58
N PRO A 171 -16.20 -21.82 16.75
CA PRO A 171 -14.86 -21.44 17.13
C PRO A 171 -14.92 -19.98 17.52
N VAL A 172 -14.84 -19.75 18.83
CA VAL A 172 -14.31 -18.53 19.37
C VAL A 172 -12.88 -18.57 18.86
N PHE A 173 -12.70 -18.12 17.62
CA PHE A 173 -11.55 -17.33 17.28
C PHE A 173 -11.40 -16.45 18.51
N ALA A 174 -10.34 -16.65 19.30
CA ALA A 174 -9.88 -15.59 20.16
C ALA A 174 -9.85 -14.39 19.23
N ARG A 175 -10.86 -13.52 19.37
CA ARG A 175 -11.10 -12.40 18.48
C ARG A 175 -9.82 -11.62 18.64
N ILE A 176 -8.89 -11.76 17.69
CA ILE A 176 -7.87 -10.75 17.49
C ILE A 176 -8.70 -9.49 17.37
N PRO A 177 -8.63 -8.54 18.32
CA PRO A 177 -9.58 -7.45 18.39
C PRO A 177 -9.62 -6.79 17.02
N SER A 178 -10.76 -6.92 16.34
CA SER A 178 -10.97 -6.32 15.03
C SER A 178 -10.70 -4.83 15.18
N PRO A 179 -9.73 -4.24 14.48
CA PRO A 179 -9.44 -2.83 14.68
C PRO A 179 -10.59 -2.00 14.09
N CYS A 180 -11.18 -1.18 14.96
CA CYS A 180 -12.35 -0.31 14.80
C CYS A 180 -12.78 0.01 13.37
N THR A 181 -13.79 -0.67 12.83
CA THR A 181 -14.48 -0.23 11.60
C THR A 181 -15.38 0.95 11.96
N LEU A 182 -14.81 2.15 12.08
CA LEU A 182 -15.58 3.36 12.36
C LEU A 182 -16.28 3.82 11.08
N SER A 183 -17.61 3.80 11.10
CA SER A 183 -18.38 4.52 10.09
C SER A 183 -18.25 6.04 10.33
N PRO A 184 -18.26 6.87 9.26
CA PRO A 184 -18.30 8.32 9.40
C PRO A 184 -19.46 8.80 10.29
N ASP A 185 -20.59 8.09 10.27
CA ASP A 185 -21.77 8.40 11.08
C ASP A 185 -21.54 8.19 12.58
N GLU A 186 -20.74 7.20 12.97
CA GLU A 186 -20.39 6.97 14.38
C GLU A 186 -19.49 8.07 14.92
N ILE A 187 -18.49 8.51 14.14
CA ILE A 187 -17.62 9.64 14.51
C ILE A 187 -18.46 10.92 14.70
N LEU A 188 -19.42 11.15 13.80
CA LEU A 188 -20.29 12.32 13.86
C LEU A 188 -21.24 12.33 15.07
N ARG A 189 -21.63 11.16 15.61
CA ARG A 189 -22.41 11.07 16.85
C ARG A 189 -21.63 11.55 18.07
N HIS A 190 -20.31 11.31 18.08
CA HIS A 190 -19.42 11.71 19.17
C HIS A 190 -18.86 13.13 19.02
N LEU A 191 -18.99 13.74 17.84
CA LEU A 191 -18.57 15.11 17.59
C LEU A 191 -19.51 16.10 18.29
N GLN A 192 -19.03 16.79 19.34
CA GLN A 192 -19.82 17.79 20.06
C GLN A 192 -19.75 19.21 19.45
N ASP A 193 -18.72 19.47 18.65
CA ASP A 193 -18.46 20.78 18.06
C ASP A 193 -19.43 21.09 16.89
N PRO A 194 -20.25 22.16 16.98
CA PRO A 194 -21.19 22.55 15.93
C PRO A 194 -20.50 23.05 14.65
N ASP A 195 -19.34 23.69 14.75
CA ASP A 195 -18.60 24.22 13.60
C ASP A 195 -17.95 23.09 12.81
N ALA A 196 -17.42 22.09 13.51
CA ALA A 196 -16.92 20.87 12.89
C ALA A 196 -18.04 20.08 12.17
N ARG A 197 -19.25 20.02 12.76
CA ARG A 197 -20.42 19.40 12.10
C ARG A 197 -20.82 20.14 10.84
N LYS A 198 -20.76 21.47 10.86
CA LYS A 198 -21.08 22.32 9.70
C LYS A 198 -20.06 22.08 8.57
N ALA A 199 -18.76 22.09 8.88
CA ALA A 199 -17.70 21.85 7.91
C ALA A 199 -17.79 20.46 7.23
N VAL A 200 -18.21 19.43 7.97
CA VAL A 200 -18.45 18.10 7.39
C VAL A 200 -19.69 18.08 6.49
N ARG A 201 -20.79 18.76 6.89
CA ARG A 201 -22.01 18.86 6.06
C ARG A 201 -21.74 19.62 4.75
N GLU A 202 -20.94 20.68 4.82
CA GLU A 202 -20.54 21.49 3.67
C GLU A 202 -19.47 20.80 2.80
N ARG A 203 -19.03 19.59 3.18
CA ARG A 203 -17.99 18.79 2.50
C ARG A 203 -16.66 19.52 2.36
N ILE A 204 -16.38 20.43 3.29
CA ILE A 204 -15.08 21.09 3.40
C ILE A 204 -14.07 20.07 3.92
N VAL A 205 -14.43 19.35 5.00
CA VAL A 205 -13.63 18.26 5.57
C VAL A 205 -14.42 16.96 5.48
N SER A 206 -13.80 15.89 4.98
CA SER A 206 -14.37 14.54 5.05
C SER A 206 -13.39 13.57 5.69
N ILE A 207 -13.93 12.59 6.42
CA ILE A 207 -13.16 11.61 7.18
C ILE A 207 -13.41 10.24 6.62
N ARG A 208 -12.33 9.50 6.41
CA ARG A 208 -12.37 8.09 6.07
C ARG A 208 -11.43 7.30 6.97
N ALA A 209 -11.95 6.27 7.61
CA ALA A 209 -11.12 5.23 8.20
C ALA A 209 -10.55 4.38 7.06
N ILE A 210 -9.23 4.28 6.95
CA ILE A 210 -8.58 3.38 5.98
C ILE A 210 -8.34 2.03 6.66
N ASP A 211 -8.66 0.95 5.93
CA ASP A 211 -8.68 -0.46 6.37
C ASP A 211 -7.51 -0.80 7.31
N LEU A 212 -7.89 -1.20 8.51
CA LEU A 212 -7.16 -1.03 9.76
C LEU A 212 -6.39 -2.29 10.19
N ARG A 213 -6.31 -3.32 9.35
CA ARG A 213 -5.79 -4.65 9.76
C ARG A 213 -4.30 -4.69 10.09
N ILE A 214 -3.56 -3.63 9.76
CA ILE A 214 -2.12 -3.53 9.98
C ILE A 214 -1.73 -2.19 10.63
N PHE A 215 -2.45 -1.08 10.35
CA PHE A 215 -2.17 0.24 10.93
C PHE A 215 -3.44 1.12 11.02
N PRO A 216 -3.88 1.53 12.22
CA PRO A 216 -5.02 2.44 12.37
C PRO A 216 -4.69 3.85 11.86
N VAL A 217 -5.29 4.26 10.72
CA VAL A 217 -5.10 5.60 10.17
C VAL A 217 -6.43 6.27 9.82
N LEU A 218 -6.66 7.44 10.40
CA LEU A 218 -7.71 8.38 10.03
C LEU A 218 -7.23 9.25 8.87
N ARG A 219 -7.89 9.14 7.72
CA ARG A 219 -7.64 10.04 6.59
C ARG A 219 -8.62 11.20 6.63
N PHE A 220 -8.06 12.40 6.62
CA PHE A 220 -8.77 13.65 6.37
C PHE A 220 -8.60 14.04 4.91
N ASP A 221 -9.71 14.19 4.21
CA ASP A 221 -9.76 14.77 2.88
C ASP A 221 -10.33 16.18 3.00
N LEU A 222 -9.48 17.18 2.78
CA LEU A 222 -9.81 18.60 2.82
C LEU A 222 -10.00 19.15 1.41
N ARG A 223 -11.07 19.93 1.24
CA ARG A 223 -11.39 20.67 0.02
C ARG A 223 -11.12 22.16 0.24
N LEU A 224 -10.00 22.65 -0.28
CA LEU A 224 -9.55 24.04 -0.13
C LEU A 224 -10.48 25.03 -0.84
N THR A 225 -11.08 24.65 -1.97
CA THR A 225 -12.05 25.48 -2.68
C THR A 225 -13.27 25.82 -1.83
N GLY A 226 -13.69 24.94 -0.92
CA GLY A 226 -14.77 25.23 0.04
C GLY A 226 -14.36 26.19 1.17
N LEU A 227 -13.06 26.40 1.40
CA LEU A 227 -12.56 27.40 2.35
C LEU A 227 -12.50 28.82 1.78
N ALA A 228 -12.55 28.95 0.44
CA ALA A 228 -12.61 30.26 -0.21
C ALA A 228 -13.94 30.98 0.03
N ASP A 229 -15.00 30.24 0.36
CA ASP A 229 -16.34 30.78 0.58
C ASP A 229 -16.34 31.70 1.82
N GLY A 230 -16.35 33.01 1.58
CA GLY A 230 -16.33 34.05 2.63
C GLY A 230 -14.98 34.76 2.82
N LEU A 231 -13.98 34.47 1.97
CA LEU A 231 -12.73 35.22 1.90
C LEU A 231 -12.86 36.43 0.94
N PRO A 232 -12.03 37.48 1.13
CA PRO A 232 -12.08 38.67 0.29
C PRO A 232 -11.80 38.34 -1.18
N GLU A 233 -12.48 39.08 -2.08
CA GLU A 233 -12.29 38.94 -3.53
C GLU A 233 -10.88 39.38 -3.95
N GLY A 234 -10.23 38.56 -4.79
CA GLY A 234 -8.87 38.79 -5.30
C GLY A 234 -7.95 37.60 -5.06
N PRO A 235 -6.68 37.66 -5.52
CA PRO A 235 -5.71 36.60 -5.28
C PRO A 235 -5.44 36.48 -3.78
N LEU A 236 -5.80 35.33 -3.22
CA LEU A 236 -5.61 35.01 -1.83
C LEU A 236 -4.13 34.77 -1.55
N THR A 237 -3.65 35.33 -0.44
CA THR A 237 -2.29 35.06 0.04
C THR A 237 -2.32 34.02 1.15
N GLU A 238 -1.18 33.39 1.42
CA GLU A 238 -1.04 32.44 2.55
C GLU A 238 -1.43 33.08 3.89
N LEU A 239 -1.13 34.37 4.09
CA LEU A 239 -1.51 35.13 5.28
C LEU A 239 -3.03 35.36 5.36
N SER A 240 -3.67 35.61 4.23
CA SER A 240 -5.14 35.75 4.13
C SER A 240 -5.85 34.42 4.48
N LEU A 241 -5.22 33.30 4.14
CA LEU A 241 -5.75 31.96 4.36
C LEU A 241 -5.44 31.39 5.75
N ALA A 242 -4.37 31.86 6.39
CA ALA A 242 -3.92 31.32 7.67
C ALA A 242 -5.05 31.22 8.72
N PRO A 243 -5.90 32.23 8.96
CA PRO A 243 -7.00 32.12 9.93
C PRO A 243 -8.04 31.05 9.58
N ALA A 244 -8.29 30.80 8.30
CA ALA A 244 -9.19 29.73 7.86
C ALA A 244 -8.53 28.35 8.03
N LEU A 245 -7.23 28.24 7.73
CA LEU A 245 -6.46 27.02 7.92
C LEU A 245 -6.32 26.63 9.39
N TYR A 246 -6.07 27.60 10.30
CA TYR A 246 -6.03 27.33 11.75
C TYR A 246 -7.38 26.80 12.26
N ARG A 247 -8.49 27.46 11.90
CA ARG A 247 -9.84 26.97 12.24
C ARG A 247 -10.11 25.58 11.69
N THR A 248 -9.62 25.28 10.49
CA THR A 248 -9.76 23.96 9.88
C THR A 248 -8.93 22.91 10.64
N ALA A 249 -7.73 23.25 11.11
CA ALA A 249 -6.93 22.38 11.95
C ALA A 249 -7.65 22.06 13.27
N ASP A 250 -8.23 23.08 13.94
CA ASP A 250 -9.02 22.89 15.17
C ASP A 250 -10.19 21.91 14.93
N ILE A 251 -10.91 22.07 13.82
CA ILE A 251 -12.00 21.17 13.40
C ILE A 251 -11.47 19.74 13.18
N MET A 252 -10.34 19.57 12.50
CA MET A 252 -9.74 18.26 12.28
C MET A 252 -9.28 17.59 13.58
N ASP A 253 -8.74 18.35 14.53
CA ASP A 253 -8.37 17.83 15.85
C ASP A 253 -9.59 17.42 16.67
N ALA A 254 -10.68 18.22 16.63
CA ALA A 254 -11.96 17.85 17.25
C ALA A 254 -12.54 16.55 16.66
N LEU A 255 -12.40 16.37 15.35
CA LEU A 255 -12.82 15.16 14.64
C LEU A 255 -11.94 13.95 14.99
N ALA A 256 -10.62 14.14 15.15
CA ALA A 256 -9.71 13.09 15.60
C ALA A 256 -10.04 12.64 17.04
N LEU A 257 -10.36 13.59 17.93
CA LEU A 257 -10.80 13.30 19.29
C LEU A 257 -12.14 12.55 19.32
N ALA A 258 -13.10 12.94 18.47
CA ALA A 258 -14.37 12.23 18.34
C ALA A 258 -14.19 10.80 17.84
N ALA A 259 -13.25 10.57 16.91
CA ALA A 259 -12.93 9.24 16.40
C ALA A 259 -12.26 8.37 17.47
N ASP A 260 -11.36 8.91 18.29
CA ASP A 260 -10.78 8.18 19.42
C ASP A 260 -11.85 7.82 20.46
N ALA A 261 -12.76 8.75 20.79
CA ALA A 261 -13.87 8.49 21.70
C ALA A 261 -14.81 7.40 21.16
N ALA A 262 -15.06 7.39 19.85
CA ALA A 262 -15.83 6.34 19.20
C ALA A 262 -15.10 4.97 19.27
N CYS A 263 -13.78 4.94 19.09
CA CYS A 263 -12.98 3.73 19.29
C CYS A 263 -13.06 3.20 20.73
N SER A 264 -12.91 4.08 21.72
CA SER A 264 -12.98 3.71 23.14
C SER A 264 -14.38 3.20 23.52
N ALA A 265 -15.45 3.78 22.97
CA ALA A 265 -16.83 3.34 23.23
C ALA A 265 -17.15 1.95 22.66
N VAL A 266 -16.46 1.51 21.61
CA VAL A 266 -16.62 0.18 20.99
C VAL A 266 -15.85 -0.91 21.76
N GLY A 267 -15.19 -0.56 22.88
CA GLY A 267 -14.47 -1.51 23.74
C GLY A 267 -13.04 -1.81 23.29
N HIS A 268 -12.46 -0.95 22.44
CA HIS A 268 -11.06 -1.00 22.09
C HIS A 268 -10.29 0.01 22.96
N GLU A 269 -9.66 -0.49 24.03
CA GLU A 269 -8.62 0.25 24.76
C GLU A 269 -7.39 0.38 23.84
N THR A 270 -7.38 1.40 23.00
CA THR A 270 -6.15 1.81 22.33
C THR A 270 -5.41 2.77 23.26
N ASP A 271 -4.37 2.27 23.92
CA ASP A 271 -3.39 3.09 24.67
C ASP A 271 -2.72 4.17 23.81
N THR A 272 -2.91 4.13 22.48
CA THR A 272 -2.35 5.07 21.52
C THR A 272 -3.44 5.72 20.66
N PRO A 273 -3.42 7.06 20.49
CA PRO A 273 -4.37 7.77 19.65
C PRO A 273 -4.23 7.34 18.19
N LEU A 274 -5.33 7.39 17.43
CA LEU A 274 -5.32 7.05 16.01
C LEU A 274 -4.37 7.96 15.22
N LYS A 275 -3.57 7.37 14.33
CA LYS A 275 -2.66 8.13 13.46
C LYS A 275 -3.46 8.85 12.39
N THR A 276 -3.04 10.05 11.98
CA THR A 276 -3.77 10.88 11.02
C THR A 276 -3.02 11.00 9.69
N ALA A 277 -3.74 11.06 8.58
CA ALA A 277 -3.21 11.33 7.25
C ALA A 277 -4.02 12.46 6.60
N LEU A 278 -3.33 13.41 5.98
CA LEU A 278 -3.93 14.57 5.34
C LEU A 278 -3.88 14.45 3.82
N HIS A 279 -5.01 14.72 3.19
CA HIS A 279 -5.15 14.79 1.75
C HIS A 279 -5.81 16.11 1.34
N LEU A 280 -5.13 16.87 0.50
CA LEU A 280 -5.59 18.12 -0.10
C LEU A 280 -5.90 17.80 -1.57
N GLY A 281 -7.18 17.52 -1.86
CA GLY A 281 -7.58 16.93 -3.15
C GLY A 281 -7.69 17.93 -4.30
N ASP A 282 -7.83 19.22 -4.00
CA ASP A 282 -8.03 20.31 -4.94
C ASP A 282 -6.98 21.43 -4.77
N ALA A 283 -5.79 21.11 -4.26
CA ALA A 283 -4.75 22.09 -3.97
C ALA A 283 -4.16 22.73 -5.23
N SER A 284 -4.03 21.97 -6.31
CA SER A 284 -3.58 22.50 -7.60
C SER A 284 -4.59 23.49 -8.18
N VAL A 285 -5.88 23.12 -8.19
CA VAL A 285 -6.98 23.98 -8.66
C VAL A 285 -7.09 25.23 -7.80
N PHE A 286 -7.00 25.08 -6.48
CA PHE A 286 -7.10 26.20 -5.55
C PHE A 286 -5.97 27.22 -5.71
N THR A 287 -4.72 26.77 -5.80
CA THR A 287 -3.58 27.68 -5.94
C THR A 287 -3.56 28.40 -7.28
N HIS A 288 -4.03 27.76 -8.35
CA HIS A 288 -4.21 28.40 -9.65
C HIS A 288 -5.35 29.42 -9.64
N ASP A 289 -6.57 29.00 -9.29
CA ASP A 289 -7.78 29.81 -9.47
C ASP A 289 -7.96 30.90 -8.41
N PHE A 290 -7.51 30.65 -7.17
CA PHE A 290 -7.73 31.56 -6.04
C PHE A 290 -6.47 32.28 -5.58
N MET A 291 -5.27 31.73 -5.77
CA MET A 291 -4.01 32.40 -5.39
C MET A 291 -3.25 32.99 -6.58
N GLY A 292 -3.70 32.73 -7.82
CA GLY A 292 -3.13 33.30 -9.03
C GLY A 292 -1.77 32.71 -9.41
N CYS A 293 -1.45 31.50 -8.96
CA CYS A 293 -0.23 30.79 -9.38
C CYS A 293 -0.37 30.31 -10.83
N VAL A 294 0.58 30.69 -11.70
CA VAL A 294 0.46 30.42 -13.14
C VAL A 294 1.38 29.27 -13.58
N SER A 295 2.54 29.12 -12.94
CA SER A 295 3.47 28.04 -13.29
C SER A 295 3.26 26.79 -12.43
N GLU A 296 3.53 25.62 -13.01
CA GLU A 296 3.42 24.33 -12.30
C GLU A 296 4.33 24.27 -11.05
N LYS A 297 5.49 24.93 -11.11
CA LYS A 297 6.41 25.03 -9.96
C LYS A 297 5.86 25.90 -8.84
N GLU A 298 5.21 27.02 -9.16
CA GLU A 298 4.56 27.89 -8.17
C GLU A 298 3.35 27.20 -7.53
N ILE A 299 2.55 26.49 -8.34
CA ILE A 299 1.40 25.71 -7.88
C ILE A 299 1.86 24.65 -6.86
N GLN A 300 2.91 23.88 -7.18
CA GLN A 300 3.45 22.87 -6.27
C GLN A 300 4.05 23.48 -5.00
N ALA A 301 4.81 24.57 -5.11
CA ALA A 301 5.42 25.25 -3.97
C ALA A 301 4.35 25.85 -3.04
N CYS A 302 3.32 26.48 -3.60
CA CYS A 302 2.24 27.08 -2.85
C CYS A 302 1.36 26.01 -2.17
N ALA A 303 1.01 24.94 -2.88
CA ALA A 303 0.29 23.81 -2.30
C ALA A 303 1.09 23.14 -1.15
N ALA A 304 2.41 23.04 -1.29
CA ALA A 304 3.29 22.54 -0.24
C ALA A 304 3.37 23.50 0.96
N SER A 305 3.38 24.81 0.73
CA SER A 305 3.35 25.82 1.80
C SER A 305 2.05 25.77 2.60
N LEU A 306 0.89 25.74 1.93
CA LEU A 306 -0.42 25.57 2.58
C LEU A 306 -0.49 24.28 3.40
N ALA A 307 0.02 23.18 2.85
CA ALA A 307 0.12 21.92 3.55
C ALA A 307 1.04 22.00 4.78
N GLY A 308 2.13 22.75 4.70
CA GLY A 308 3.06 23.03 5.79
C GLY A 308 2.42 23.82 6.92
N ILE A 309 1.69 24.90 6.59
CA ILE A 309 0.93 25.71 7.55
C ILE A 309 -0.09 24.84 8.27
N LEU A 310 -0.92 24.09 7.52
CA LEU A 310 -1.94 23.22 8.11
C LEU A 310 -1.32 22.13 8.98
N ARG A 311 -0.21 21.51 8.55
CA ARG A 311 0.53 20.53 9.34
C ARG A 311 1.08 21.11 10.65
N SER A 312 1.53 22.36 10.63
CA SER A 312 2.05 23.04 11.83
C SER A 312 0.95 23.44 12.82
N ALA A 313 -0.28 23.64 12.31
CA ALA A 313 -1.44 24.01 13.10
C ALA A 313 -2.12 22.81 13.79
N LEU A 314 -1.99 21.61 13.25
CA LEU A 314 -2.59 20.39 13.81
C LEU A 314 -1.90 19.96 15.10
N ALA A 315 -2.66 19.73 16.16
CA ALA A 315 -2.18 19.14 17.41
C ALA A 315 -1.63 17.72 17.19
N ARG A 316 -2.20 16.98 16.22
CA ARG A 316 -1.72 15.65 15.80
C ARG A 316 -1.00 15.72 14.48
N VAL A 317 0.33 15.59 14.52
CA VAL A 317 1.15 15.59 13.31
C VAL A 317 0.77 14.41 12.40
N PRO A 318 0.28 14.66 11.17
CA PRO A 318 -0.09 13.61 10.26
C PRO A 318 1.14 12.83 9.81
N ILE A 319 1.00 11.49 9.74
CA ILE A 319 2.06 10.59 9.27
C ILE A 319 2.33 10.74 7.77
N ARG A 320 1.37 11.30 7.03
CA ARG A 320 1.44 11.51 5.59
C ARG A 320 0.60 12.71 5.19
N VAL A 321 1.16 13.54 4.33
CA VAL A 321 0.46 14.64 3.66
C VAL A 321 0.54 14.41 2.15
N THR A 322 -0.58 14.57 1.45
CA THR A 322 -0.66 14.43 0.00
C THR A 322 -1.40 15.62 -0.58
N CYS A 323 -0.82 16.27 -1.57
CA CYS A 323 -1.43 17.37 -2.32
C CYS A 323 -1.65 16.91 -3.77
N GLN A 324 -2.83 17.20 -4.31
CA GLN A 324 -3.19 16.96 -5.72
C GLN A 324 -3.64 18.26 -6.38
#